data_AF-A0A1V6QTP3-F1
#
_entry.id   AF-A0A1V6QTP3-F1
#
_cell.length_a   1.000
_cell.length_b   1.000
_cell.length_c   1.000
_cell.angle_alpha   90.00
_cell.angle_beta   90.00
_cell.angle_gamma   90.00
#
_symmetry.space_group_name_H-M   'P 1'
#
loop_
_entity.id
_entity.type
_entity.pdbx_description
1 polymer ?
#
loop_
_entity_poly.entity_id
_entity_poly.type
_entity_poly.pdbx_seq_one_letter_code
_entity_poly.pdbx_strand_id
1 'polypeptide(L)'
;MTLCIDSTSVIWCVRGNASDSSQWAFLRCHEAMNSHDISIGIQSNEEVDRLADEGARSEPLTEGHEARPTVSGIRSIFRKLRKSARQACDFDWYHRRFNHIDAKLTYSCGRNKSPQHIALYRKTKSRFSNWPDRPALMPSGKTAAIRYLTGISPADFALLIQLTEFYSVICTR
;
A
#
# COMPACT_ATOMS: atom_id res chain seq x y z
N MET A 1 -34.77 20.71 -2.63
CA MET A 1 -34.16 19.39 -2.90
C MET A 1 -33.35 19.00 -1.66
N THR A 2 -33.46 17.77 -1.13
CA THR A 2 -32.72 17.39 0.08
C THR A 2 -31.44 16.66 -0.33
N LEU A 3 -30.28 17.18 0.06
CA LEU A 3 -28.97 16.56 -0.16
C LEU A 3 -28.54 15.86 1.13
N CYS A 4 -28.45 14.53 1.10
CA CYS A 4 -27.97 13.76 2.25
C CYS A 4 -26.44 13.70 2.24
N ILE A 5 -25.79 14.21 3.28
CA ILE A 5 -24.32 14.17 3.46
C ILE A 5 -24.03 13.71 4.89
N ASP A 6 -23.26 12.63 5.02
CA ASP A 6 -22.79 12.08 6.30
C ASP A 6 -21.32 12.44 6.62
N SER A 7 -20.60 12.97 5.63
CA SER A 7 -19.22 13.42 5.82
C SER A 7 -19.19 14.60 6.78
N THR A 8 -18.83 14.32 8.02
CA THR A 8 -18.69 15.33 9.08
C THR A 8 -17.76 16.45 8.62
N SER A 9 -16.66 16.13 7.94
CA SER A 9 -15.76 17.12 7.35
C SER A 9 -16.45 18.07 6.36
N VAL A 10 -17.37 17.59 5.52
CA VAL A 10 -18.13 18.45 4.58
C VAL A 10 -19.17 19.29 5.33
N ILE A 11 -19.84 18.73 6.33
CA ILE A 11 -20.75 19.48 7.22
C ILE A 11 -20.03 20.62 7.94
N TRP A 12 -18.81 20.37 8.43
CA TRP A 12 -17.95 21.39 9.04
C TRP A 12 -17.43 22.40 8.01
N CYS A 13 -17.11 21.98 6.79
CA CYS A 13 -16.72 22.88 5.71
C CYS A 13 -17.88 23.79 5.29
N VAL A 14 -19.11 23.29 5.15
CA VAL A 14 -20.30 24.12 4.83
C VAL A 14 -20.58 25.15 5.92
N ARG A 15 -20.20 24.84 7.17
CA ARG A 15 -20.31 25.75 8.33
C ARG A 15 -19.07 26.63 8.56
N GLY A 16 -18.03 26.55 7.72
CA GLY A 16 -16.74 27.18 7.96
C GLY A 16 -15.87 27.29 6.69
N ASN A 17 -14.54 27.32 6.85
CA ASN A 17 -13.61 27.36 5.72
C ASN A 17 -13.09 25.94 5.41
N ALA A 18 -13.14 25.53 4.14
CA ALA A 18 -12.58 24.26 3.69
C ALA A 18 -11.04 24.26 3.69
N SER A 19 -10.42 23.08 3.84
CA SER A 19 -8.97 22.96 3.70
C SER A 19 -8.52 23.23 2.26
N ASP A 20 -7.35 23.85 2.07
CA ASP A 20 -6.79 24.26 0.77
C ASP A 20 -6.81 23.15 -0.29
N SER A 21 -6.66 21.87 0.10
CA SER A 21 -6.63 20.74 -0.83
C SER A 21 -7.98 20.37 -1.46
N SER A 22 -9.10 20.91 -0.95
CA SER A 22 -10.46 20.58 -1.39
C SER A 22 -11.31 21.83 -1.69
N GLN A 23 -10.68 23.00 -1.75
CA GLN A 23 -11.35 24.30 -1.88
C GLN A 23 -12.13 24.45 -3.19
N TRP A 24 -11.65 23.89 -4.31
CA TRP A 24 -12.38 23.96 -5.59
C TRP A 24 -13.71 23.17 -5.54
N ALA A 25 -13.69 21.95 -4.99
CA ALA A 25 -14.90 21.13 -4.85
C ALA A 25 -15.90 21.81 -3.91
N PHE A 26 -15.39 22.43 -2.84
CA PHE A 26 -16.17 23.23 -1.91
C PHE A 26 -16.86 24.43 -2.57
N LEU A 27 -16.12 25.24 -3.33
CA LEU A 27 -16.67 26.40 -4.05
C LEU A 27 -17.75 25.98 -5.05
N ARG A 28 -17.54 24.87 -5.76
CA ARG A 28 -18.50 24.33 -6.74
C ARG A 28 -19.78 23.82 -6.08
N CYS A 29 -19.66 23.14 -4.93
CA CYS A 29 -20.81 22.74 -4.13
C CYS A 29 -21.58 23.95 -3.58
N HIS A 30 -20.89 25.00 -3.13
CA HIS A 30 -21.53 26.24 -2.67
C HIS A 30 -22.26 26.98 -3.80
N GLU A 31 -21.67 27.02 -5.00
CA GLU A 31 -22.32 27.60 -6.19
C GLU A 31 -23.58 26.81 -6.57
N ALA A 32 -23.52 25.48 -6.51
CA ALA A 32 -24.68 24.61 -6.73
C ALA A 32 -25.77 24.79 -5.65
N MET A 33 -25.37 24.95 -4.38
CA MET A 33 -26.29 25.22 -3.26
C MET A 33 -26.89 26.63 -3.29
N ASN A 34 -26.20 27.62 -3.86
CA ASN A 34 -26.75 28.96 -4.03
C ASN A 34 -27.74 29.05 -5.21
N SER A 35 -27.55 28.19 -6.22
CA SER A 35 -28.42 28.15 -7.39
C SER A 35 -29.66 27.26 -7.21
N HIS A 36 -29.65 26.36 -6.22
CA HIS A 36 -30.72 25.40 -5.97
C HIS A 36 -31.09 25.40 -4.49
N ASP A 37 -32.39 25.40 -4.16
CA ASP A 37 -32.87 25.36 -2.78
C ASP A 37 -32.60 23.96 -2.16
N ILE A 38 -31.39 23.76 -1.64
CA ILE A 38 -30.88 22.48 -1.15
C ILE A 38 -30.83 22.46 0.39
N SER A 39 -31.55 21.52 1.01
CA SER A 39 -31.51 21.28 2.46
C SER A 39 -30.65 20.05 2.79
N ILE A 40 -29.85 20.11 3.86
CA ILE A 40 -28.94 19.02 4.24
C ILE A 40 -29.64 18.06 5.22
N GLY A 41 -29.77 16.79 4.84
CA GLY A 41 -30.38 15.72 5.65
C GLY A 41 -29.41 14.59 6.00
N ILE A 42 -29.77 13.73 6.96
CA ILE A 42 -28.94 12.60 7.45
C ILE A 42 -29.64 11.26 7.20
N GLN A 43 -30.36 11.13 6.08
CA GLN A 43 -31.12 9.90 5.80
C GLN A 43 -30.24 8.89 5.03
N SER A 44 -30.38 7.61 5.39
CA SER A 44 -29.59 6.43 4.97
C SER A 44 -28.74 6.61 3.70
N ASN A 45 -27.42 6.66 3.89
CA ASN A 45 -26.41 6.94 2.85
C ASN A 45 -25.81 5.66 2.23
N GLU A 46 -26.30 4.47 2.58
CA GLU A 46 -25.65 3.18 2.26
C GLU A 46 -25.49 2.93 0.76
N GLU A 47 -26.50 3.26 -0.05
CA GLU A 47 -26.45 3.07 -1.50
C GLU A 47 -25.57 4.12 -2.20
N VAL A 48 -25.54 5.35 -1.66
CA VAL A 48 -24.67 6.43 -2.16
C VAL A 48 -23.21 6.10 -1.87
N ASP A 49 -22.92 5.59 -0.68
CA ASP A 49 -21.59 5.11 -0.32
C ASP A 49 -21.15 3.94 -1.20
N ARG A 50 -22.04 2.97 -1.46
CA ARG A 50 -21.76 1.86 -2.39
C ARG A 50 -21.37 2.37 -3.77
N LEU A 51 -22.13 3.32 -4.33
CA LEU A 51 -21.89 3.91 -5.65
C LEU A 51 -20.60 4.75 -5.67
N ALA A 52 -20.29 5.48 -4.59
CA ALA A 52 -19.04 6.22 -4.46
C ALA A 52 -17.82 5.29 -4.41
N ASP A 53 -17.93 4.17 -3.69
CA ASP A 53 -16.91 3.12 -3.60
C ASP A 53 -16.68 2.42 -4.94
N GLU A 54 -17.74 2.20 -5.72
CA GLU A 54 -17.65 1.67 -7.10
C GLU A 54 -16.99 2.68 -8.03
N GLY A 55 -17.36 3.96 -7.92
CA GLY A 55 -16.70 5.05 -8.64
C GLY A 55 -15.21 5.16 -8.29
N ALA A 56 -14.84 5.02 -7.02
CA ALA A 56 -13.44 5.03 -6.59
C ALA A 56 -12.62 3.84 -7.11
N ARG A 57 -13.28 2.73 -7.48
CA ARG A 57 -12.64 1.55 -8.10
C ARG A 57 -12.62 1.61 -9.62
N SER A 58 -13.38 2.51 -10.23
CA SER A 58 -13.40 2.71 -11.67
C SER A 58 -12.12 3.42 -12.16
N GLU A 59 -11.87 3.35 -13.47
CA GLU A 59 -10.66 3.93 -14.08
C GLU A 59 -10.51 5.41 -13.70
N PRO A 60 -9.32 5.86 -13.25
CA PRO A 60 -9.10 7.24 -12.88
C PRO A 60 -9.48 8.16 -14.04
N LEU A 61 -10.28 9.19 -13.76
CA LEU A 61 -10.57 10.24 -14.73
C LEU A 61 -9.24 10.77 -15.29
N THR A 62 -9.10 10.77 -16.61
CA THR A 62 -7.84 11.13 -17.28
C THR A 62 -7.63 12.64 -17.34
N GLU A 63 -8.67 13.44 -17.13
CA GLU A 63 -8.63 14.89 -17.25
C GLU A 63 -9.46 15.60 -16.16
N GLY A 64 -9.01 16.78 -15.72
CA GLY A 64 -9.69 17.63 -14.75
C GLY A 64 -9.07 17.67 -13.35
N HIS A 65 -9.60 18.54 -12.48
CA HIS A 65 -9.14 18.67 -11.08
C HIS A 65 -9.37 17.38 -10.25
N GLU A 66 -10.35 16.57 -10.65
CA GLU A 66 -10.71 15.28 -10.05
C GLU A 66 -9.67 14.18 -10.33
N ALA A 67 -8.87 14.34 -11.39
CA ALA A 67 -7.77 13.45 -11.74
C ALA A 67 -6.51 13.67 -10.88
N ARG A 68 -6.41 14.81 -10.17
CA ARG A 68 -5.23 15.12 -9.36
C ARG A 68 -5.30 14.35 -8.04
N PRO A 69 -4.22 13.66 -7.64
CA PRO A 69 -4.24 12.89 -6.41
C PRO A 69 -4.41 13.83 -5.21
N THR A 70 -5.38 13.52 -4.34
CA THR A 70 -5.58 14.28 -3.10
C THR A 70 -4.40 14.09 -2.15
N VAL A 71 -4.14 15.06 -1.27
CA VAL A 71 -3.10 14.93 -0.22
C VAL A 71 -3.33 13.67 0.63
N SER A 72 -4.61 13.33 0.89
CA SER A 72 -4.98 12.08 1.58
C SER A 72 -4.58 10.83 0.77
N GLY A 73 -4.86 10.83 -0.54
CA GLY A 73 -4.45 9.76 -1.46
C GLY A 73 -2.92 9.58 -1.51
N ILE A 74 -2.17 10.67 -1.65
CA ILE A 74 -0.69 10.67 -1.63
C ILE A 74 -0.18 10.10 -0.29
N ARG A 75 -0.74 10.55 0.84
CA ARG A 75 -0.37 10.03 2.18
C ARG A 75 -0.68 8.54 2.31
N SER A 76 -1.80 8.08 1.75
CA SER A 76 -2.18 6.66 1.75
C SER A 76 -1.17 5.82 0.96
N ILE A 77 -0.81 6.25 -0.26
CA ILE A 77 0.21 5.61 -1.09
C ILE A 77 1.56 5.58 -0.37
N PHE A 78 2.00 6.71 0.19
CA PHE A 78 3.24 6.79 0.96
C PHE A 78 3.25 5.82 2.15
N ARG A 79 2.15 5.73 2.92
CA ARG A 79 2.02 4.77 4.03
C ARG A 79 2.15 3.33 3.54
N LYS A 80 1.51 2.98 2.41
CA LYS A 80 1.63 1.65 1.79
C LYS A 80 3.08 1.34 1.41
N LEU A 81 3.73 2.24 0.66
CA LEU A 81 5.13 2.09 0.23
C LEU A 81 6.09 1.97 1.43
N ARG A 82 5.94 2.83 2.43
CA ARG A 82 6.75 2.80 3.66
C ARG A 82 6.57 1.50 4.43
N LYS A 83 5.35 0.96 4.52
CA LYS A 83 5.07 -0.32 5.17
C LYS A 83 5.78 -1.46 4.44
N SER A 84 5.70 -1.51 3.11
CA SER A 84 6.39 -2.51 2.29
C SER A 84 7.91 -2.42 2.41
N ALA A 85 8.48 -1.21 2.34
CA ALA A 85 9.92 -1.00 2.51
C ALA A 85 10.41 -1.46 3.90
N ARG A 86 9.63 -1.16 4.95
CA ARG A 86 9.97 -1.58 6.32
C ARG A 86 9.91 -3.09 6.51
N GLN A 87 9.03 -3.79 5.77
CA GLN A 87 8.98 -5.25 5.77
C GLN A 87 10.17 -5.86 5.04
N ALA A 88 10.57 -5.27 3.90
CA ALA A 88 11.71 -5.74 3.11
C ALA A 88 13.05 -5.58 3.84
N CYS A 89 13.18 -4.57 4.71
CA CYS A 89 14.39 -4.29 5.49
C CYS A 89 14.38 -4.88 6.91
N ASP A 90 13.50 -5.83 7.21
CA ASP A 90 13.30 -6.38 8.56
C ASP A 90 14.35 -7.45 8.97
N PHE A 91 15.62 -7.05 8.92
CA PHE A 91 16.83 -7.80 9.32
C PHE A 91 16.91 -8.21 10.80
N ASP A 92 17.17 -9.48 11.19
CA ASP A 92 17.51 -9.81 12.59
C ASP A 92 18.74 -9.02 13.05
N TRP A 93 19.78 -9.00 12.21
CA TRP A 93 21.02 -8.28 12.47
C TRP A 93 20.78 -6.78 12.72
N TYR A 94 19.84 -6.16 12.00
CA TYR A 94 19.52 -4.75 12.16
C TYR A 94 18.94 -4.49 13.55
N HIS A 95 17.96 -5.29 13.98
CA HIS A 95 17.36 -5.15 15.31
C HIS A 95 18.33 -5.45 16.43
N ARG A 96 19.23 -6.44 16.25
CA ARG A 96 20.29 -6.73 17.22
C ARG A 96 21.29 -5.58 17.34
N ARG A 97 21.70 -4.99 16.20
CA ARG A 97 22.66 -3.87 16.18
C ARG A 97 22.15 -2.64 16.92
N PHE A 98 20.85 -2.36 16.83
CA PHE A 98 20.22 -1.19 17.45
C PHE A 98 19.43 -1.52 18.73
N ASN A 99 19.53 -2.75 19.23
CA ASN A 99 18.89 -3.23 20.46
C ASN A 99 17.37 -2.95 20.55
N HIS A 100 16.63 -3.27 19.49
CA HIS A 100 15.17 -3.14 19.49
C HIS A 100 14.54 -4.29 20.30
N ILE A 101 14.00 -3.96 21.47
CA ILE A 101 13.48 -4.93 22.46
C ILE A 101 12.26 -5.70 21.92
N ASP A 102 11.36 -5.02 21.21
CA ASP A 102 10.09 -5.62 20.71
C ASP A 102 10.22 -6.22 19.29
N ALA A 103 11.44 -6.40 18.80
CA ALA A 103 11.66 -6.88 17.46
C ALA A 103 11.51 -8.41 17.37
N LYS A 104 10.59 -8.86 16.53
CA LYS A 104 10.51 -10.28 16.15
C LYS A 104 11.72 -10.65 15.29
N LEU A 105 12.67 -11.43 15.83
CA LEU A 105 13.93 -11.76 15.14
C LEU A 105 13.84 -12.96 14.18
N THR A 106 12.75 -13.73 14.24
CA THR A 106 12.56 -14.97 13.48
C THR A 106 11.34 -14.88 12.57
N TYR A 107 11.37 -15.58 11.43
CA TYR A 107 10.16 -15.82 10.64
C TYR A 107 9.26 -16.87 11.30
N SER A 108 8.05 -17.08 10.77
CA SER A 108 7.13 -18.14 11.19
C SER A 108 7.73 -19.56 11.12
N CYS A 109 8.76 -19.78 10.29
CA CYS A 109 9.50 -21.04 10.23
C CYS A 109 10.54 -21.23 11.35
N GLY A 110 10.68 -20.27 12.26
CA GLY A 110 11.66 -20.31 13.37
C GLY A 110 13.09 -19.90 13.00
N ARG A 111 13.41 -19.68 11.72
CA ARG A 111 14.74 -19.18 11.33
C ARG A 111 14.88 -17.67 11.54
N ASN A 112 16.09 -17.25 11.90
CA ASN A 112 16.45 -15.83 12.00
C ASN A 112 16.21 -15.11 10.68
N LYS A 113 15.70 -13.89 10.79
CA LYS A 113 15.45 -13.01 9.64
C LYS A 113 16.75 -12.63 8.98
N SER A 114 16.96 -13.18 7.80
CA SER A 114 18.15 -12.93 7.01
C SER A 114 17.79 -12.78 5.54
N PRO A 115 18.54 -11.93 4.79
CA PRO A 115 18.25 -11.63 3.40
C PRO A 115 18.36 -12.88 2.52
N GLN A 116 19.31 -13.77 2.81
CA GLN A 116 19.48 -15.02 2.07
C GLN A 116 18.37 -16.06 2.28
N HIS A 117 17.48 -15.88 3.27
CA HIS A 117 16.52 -16.92 3.62
C HIS A 117 15.54 -17.21 2.49
N ILE A 118 15.08 -16.17 1.76
CA ILE A 118 14.19 -16.31 0.61
C ILE A 118 14.76 -17.29 -0.43
N ALA A 119 16.04 -17.13 -0.79
CA ALA A 119 16.71 -17.96 -1.79
C ALA A 119 17.06 -19.38 -1.28
N LEU A 120 17.10 -19.58 0.03
CA LEU A 120 17.42 -20.88 0.63
C LEU A 120 16.17 -21.70 1.01
N TYR A 121 15.00 -21.07 1.08
CA TYR A 121 13.80 -21.69 1.60
C TYR A 121 13.20 -22.72 0.64
N ARG A 122 12.78 -23.87 1.19
CA ARG A 122 12.35 -25.05 0.40
C ARG A 122 11.19 -24.73 -0.56
N LYS A 123 10.17 -23.98 -0.12
CA LYS A 123 9.01 -23.64 -0.97
C LYS A 123 9.34 -22.57 -2.03
N THR A 124 10.37 -21.74 -1.79
CA THR A 124 10.86 -20.81 -2.82
C THR A 124 11.64 -21.57 -3.89
N LYS A 125 12.45 -22.55 -3.46
CA LYS A 125 13.24 -23.42 -4.34
C LYS A 125 12.38 -24.30 -5.25
N SER A 126 11.16 -24.68 -4.85
CA SER A 126 10.26 -25.38 -5.78
C SER A 126 9.80 -24.51 -6.95
N ARG A 127 9.86 -23.18 -6.82
CA ARG A 127 9.56 -22.23 -7.91
C ARG A 127 10.83 -21.76 -8.65
N PHE A 128 11.97 -22.44 -8.44
CA PHE A 128 13.28 -22.03 -8.99
C PHE A 128 13.29 -21.91 -10.52
N SER A 129 12.47 -22.68 -11.22
CA SER A 129 12.36 -22.61 -12.68
C SER A 129 12.03 -21.21 -13.18
N ASN A 130 11.26 -20.44 -12.39
CA ASN A 130 10.69 -19.15 -12.78
C ASN A 130 11.40 -17.97 -12.11
N TRP A 131 12.54 -18.20 -11.46
CA TRP A 131 13.29 -17.11 -10.83
C TRP A 131 13.87 -16.17 -11.90
N PRO A 132 13.88 -14.85 -11.64
CA PRO A 132 14.53 -13.90 -12.54
C PRO A 132 16.05 -14.09 -12.48
N ASP A 133 16.72 -13.90 -13.63
CA ASP A 133 18.17 -14.11 -13.81
C ASP A 133 18.67 -15.41 -13.15
N ARG A 134 17.91 -16.49 -13.40
CA ARG A 134 18.08 -17.78 -12.74
C ARG A 134 19.52 -18.30 -12.91
N PRO A 135 20.24 -18.59 -11.81
CA PRO A 135 21.57 -19.18 -11.89
C PRO A 135 21.48 -20.62 -12.43
N ALA A 136 22.55 -21.10 -13.07
CA ALA A 136 22.59 -22.47 -13.61
C ALA A 136 22.38 -23.55 -12.52
N LEU A 137 22.84 -23.27 -11.31
CA LEU A 137 22.68 -24.15 -10.15
C LEU A 137 21.85 -23.47 -9.07
N MET A 138 20.96 -24.24 -8.45
CA MET A 138 20.15 -23.79 -7.33
C MET A 138 21.04 -23.37 -6.15
N PRO A 139 20.80 -22.21 -5.52
CA PRO A 139 21.58 -21.78 -4.35
C PRO A 139 21.42 -22.77 -3.18
N SER A 140 22.48 -23.49 -2.82
CA SER A 140 22.47 -24.45 -1.71
C SER A 140 23.00 -23.87 -0.40
N GLY A 141 23.80 -22.80 -0.44
CA GLY A 141 24.42 -22.18 0.73
C GLY A 141 24.30 -20.66 0.79
N LYS A 142 24.65 -20.09 1.96
CA LYS A 142 24.56 -18.63 2.23
C LYS A 142 25.28 -17.80 1.17
N THR A 143 26.50 -18.16 0.80
CA THR A 143 27.30 -17.41 -0.19
C THR A 143 26.65 -17.41 -1.57
N ALA A 144 26.17 -18.56 -2.04
CA ALA A 144 25.50 -18.67 -3.33
C ALA A 144 24.18 -17.89 -3.36
N ALA A 145 23.43 -17.93 -2.26
CA ALA A 145 22.18 -17.17 -2.11
C ALA A 145 22.44 -15.66 -2.11
N ILE A 146 23.44 -15.19 -1.35
CA ILE A 146 23.81 -13.77 -1.35
C ILE A 146 24.26 -13.35 -2.75
N ARG A 147 25.16 -14.11 -3.39
CA ARG A 147 25.65 -13.80 -4.75
C ARG A 147 24.52 -13.63 -5.76
N TYR A 148 23.51 -14.50 -5.70
CA TYR A 148 22.32 -14.37 -6.53
C TYR A 148 21.54 -13.10 -6.20
N LEU A 149 21.18 -12.90 -4.92
CA LEU A 149 20.37 -11.75 -4.51
C LEU A 149 21.05 -10.40 -4.72
N THR A 150 22.38 -10.34 -4.69
CA THR A 150 23.16 -9.14 -5.00
C THR A 150 23.39 -8.95 -6.50
N GLY A 151 23.16 -9.99 -7.31
CA GLY A 151 23.39 -9.96 -8.75
C GLY A 151 22.16 -9.57 -9.57
N ILE A 152 20.96 -9.66 -8.98
CA ILE A 152 19.71 -9.30 -9.66
C ILE A 152 19.35 -7.83 -9.49
N SER A 153 18.62 -7.27 -10.45
CA SER A 153 18.16 -5.89 -10.37
C SER A 153 17.11 -5.70 -9.26
N PRO A 154 16.88 -4.46 -8.77
CA PRO A 154 15.79 -4.19 -7.84
C PRO A 154 14.41 -4.60 -8.37
N ALA A 155 14.17 -4.50 -9.67
CA ALA A 155 12.93 -4.91 -10.32
C ALA A 155 12.77 -6.43 -10.28
N ASP A 156 13.84 -7.17 -10.57
CA ASP A 156 13.87 -8.63 -10.49
C ASP A 156 13.70 -9.13 -9.06
N PHE A 157 14.29 -8.43 -8.08
CA PHE A 157 14.05 -8.76 -6.68
C PHE A 157 12.58 -8.57 -6.28
N ALA A 158 11.93 -7.50 -6.77
CA ALA A 158 10.50 -7.31 -6.56
C ALA A 158 9.67 -8.42 -7.21
N LEU A 159 10.02 -8.82 -8.44
CA LEU A 159 9.38 -9.94 -9.14
C LEU A 159 9.57 -11.25 -8.38
N LEU A 160 10.77 -11.51 -7.86
CA LEU A 160 11.07 -12.68 -7.03
C LEU A 160 10.17 -12.72 -5.79
N ILE A 161 9.97 -11.58 -5.11
CA ILE A 161 9.08 -11.50 -3.94
C ILE A 161 7.63 -11.81 -4.34
N GLN A 162 7.15 -11.21 -5.43
CA GLN A 162 5.78 -11.44 -5.91
C GLN A 162 5.57 -12.90 -6.33
N LEU A 163 6.51 -13.46 -7.08
CA LEU A 163 6.45 -14.82 -7.58
C LEU A 163 6.51 -15.87 -6.48
N THR A 164 7.21 -15.56 -5.40
CA THR A 164 7.42 -16.52 -4.30
C THR A 164 6.46 -16.29 -3.16
N GLU A 165 5.80 -15.13 -3.09
CA GLU A 165 4.91 -14.74 -1.99
C GLU A 165 5.58 -14.94 -0.62
N PHE A 166 6.90 -14.76 -0.57
CA PHE A 166 7.71 -15.21 0.54
C PHE A 166 7.33 -14.53 1.84
N TYR A 167 7.27 -13.20 1.81
CA TYR A 167 6.95 -12.37 2.98
C TYR A 167 5.45 -12.30 3.29
N SER A 168 4.59 -12.63 2.33
CA SER A 168 3.12 -12.52 2.45
C SER A 168 2.44 -13.81 2.87
N VAL A 169 2.88 -14.97 2.36
CA VAL A 169 2.17 -16.25 2.51
C VAL A 169 3.08 -17.35 3.05
N ILE A 170 4.28 -17.47 2.50
CA ILE A 170 5.09 -18.68 2.69
C ILE A 170 5.86 -18.71 4.01
N CYS A 171 6.53 -17.60 4.33
CA CYS A 171 7.40 -17.45 5.49
C CYS A 171 7.16 -16.07 6.08
N THR A 172 5.95 -15.93 6.63
CA THR A 172 5.47 -14.68 7.20
C THR A 172 6.33 -14.24 8.39
N ARG A 173 6.26 -12.93 8.64
CA ARG A 173 7.00 -12.26 9.70
C ARG A 173 6.70 -12.81 11.07
#